data_AF-A0A353F5X4-F1
#
_entry.id   AF-A0A353F5X4-F1
#
_cell.length_a   1.000
_cell.length_b   1.000
_cell.length_c   1.000
_cell.angle_alpha   90.00
_cell.angle_beta   90.00
_cell.angle_gamma   90.00
#
_symmetry.space_group_name_H-M   'P 1'
#
loop_
_entity.id
_entity.type
_entity.pdbx_description
1 polymer ?
#
loop_
_entity_poly.entity_id
_entity_poly.type
_entity_poly.pdbx_seq_one_letter_code
_entity_poly.pdbx_strand_id
1 'polypeptide(L)'
;MKSNPTRRAFLRGMGACLSLPAMESFGAPEAVLGKPGVPPRLAYLYFPNGSAEGSWEPEKVGPAGELQKLNRWMAPLEEFKDDLVVTKNLWTPRGNGHGAGTATWLTGGSYDHRKNDVGAPSVDQLVAKHLSDSTPLPSLELSTAGEGSFSGSLPRNCLSWTRRDVPAARETMPRAIFDKLFRRASEGFLNRSVLDLVLEQSKS
;
A
#
# COMPACT_ATOMS: atom_id res chain seq x y z
N MET A 1 35.61 45.04 35.38
CA MET A 1 35.77 43.72 36.02
C MET A 1 35.26 42.67 35.03
N LYS A 2 36.15 41.91 34.37
CA LYS A 2 35.75 40.88 33.39
C LYS A 2 35.62 39.55 34.14
N SER A 3 34.41 39.01 34.24
CA SER A 3 34.19 37.68 34.80
C SER A 3 34.64 36.62 33.79
N ASN A 4 35.65 35.84 34.14
CA ASN A 4 36.03 34.68 33.33
C ASN A 4 34.93 33.61 33.44
N PRO A 5 34.40 33.10 32.32
CA PRO A 5 33.42 32.03 32.37
C PRO A 5 34.05 30.81 33.07
N THR A 6 33.42 30.37 34.16
CA THR A 6 33.90 29.21 34.91
C THR A 6 33.65 27.94 34.10
N ARG A 7 34.55 26.95 34.19
CA ARG A 7 34.34 25.61 33.60
C ARG A 7 32.96 25.03 33.94
N ARG A 8 32.44 25.35 35.13
CA ARG A 8 31.10 24.96 35.57
C ARG A 8 29.97 25.59 34.73
N ALA A 9 30.09 26.85 34.35
CA ALA A 9 29.12 27.52 33.48
C ALA A 9 29.16 26.94 32.06
N PHE A 10 30.36 26.65 31.54
CA PHE A 10 30.54 26.01 30.23
C PHE A 10 29.93 24.59 30.17
N LEU A 11 30.19 23.75 31.17
CA LEU A 11 29.65 22.39 31.22
C LEU A 11 28.12 22.35 31.40
N ARG A 12 27.54 23.33 32.11
CA ARG A 12 26.07 23.46 32.22
C ARG A 12 25.43 23.86 30.88
N GLY A 13 26.08 24.71 30.10
CA GLY A 13 25.63 25.07 28.75
C GLY A 13 25.68 23.89 27.77
N MET A 14 26.76 23.08 27.83
CA MET A 14 26.86 21.87 26.99
C MET A 14 25.78 20.83 27.28
N GLY A 15 25.34 20.71 28.54
CA GLY A 15 24.23 19.82 28.89
C GLY A 15 22.93 20.18 28.18
N ALA A 16 22.64 21.49 28.00
CA ALA A 16 21.47 21.95 27.26
C ALA A 16 21.55 21.61 25.76
N CYS A 17 22.74 21.68 25.16
CA CYS A 17 22.98 21.28 23.76
C CYS A 17 22.78 19.78 23.53
N LEU A 18 23.07 18.94 24.53
CA LEU A 18 22.83 17.49 24.46
C LEU A 18 21.35 17.12 24.65
N SER A 19 20.58 17.94 25.38
CA SER A 19 19.14 17.73 25.55
C SER A 19 18.28 18.32 24.43
N LEU A 20 18.81 19.27 23.65
CA LEU A 20 18.12 19.95 22.55
C LEU A 20 17.58 18.99 21.47
N PRO A 21 18.34 17.99 20.98
CA PRO A 21 17.83 17.00 20.03
C PRO A 21 16.68 16.16 20.61
N ALA A 22 16.72 15.84 21.90
CA ALA A 22 15.63 15.14 22.57
C ALA A 22 14.37 16.02 22.73
N MET A 23 14.52 17.35 22.72
CA MET A 23 13.39 18.29 22.77
C MET A 23 12.66 18.47 21.44
N GLU A 24 13.31 18.24 20.29
CA GLU A 24 12.61 18.23 18.99
C GLU A 24 11.56 17.09 18.91
N SER A 25 11.75 16.02 19.67
CA SER A 25 10.77 14.93 19.78
C SER A 25 9.47 15.31 20.52
N PHE A 26 9.45 16.40 21.28
CA PHE A 26 8.24 16.85 22.00
C PHE A 26 7.39 17.84 21.20
N GLY A 27 7.90 18.34 20.07
CA GLY A 27 7.19 19.27 19.18
C GLY A 27 6.52 18.60 17.98
N ALA A 28 6.73 17.29 17.79
CA ALA A 28 5.97 16.54 16.80
C ALA A 28 4.49 16.55 17.21
N PRO A 29 3.55 16.94 16.34
CA PRO A 29 2.14 16.88 16.65
C PRO A 29 1.80 15.48 17.15
N GLU A 30 1.18 15.41 18.33
CA GLU A 30 0.68 14.19 18.97
C GLU A 30 -0.30 13.41 18.06
N ALA A 31 -0.72 13.99 16.94
CA ALA A 31 -1.42 13.32 15.84
C ALA A 31 -0.61 12.19 15.16
N VAL A 32 0.70 12.07 15.41
CA VAL A 32 1.55 10.98 14.88
C VAL A 32 1.74 9.84 15.89
N LEU A 33 1.46 10.06 17.18
CA LEU A 33 1.48 9.01 18.18
C LEU A 33 0.09 8.37 18.24
N GLY A 34 -0.10 7.43 17.30
CA GLY A 34 -1.31 6.65 17.14
C GLY A 34 -1.87 6.15 18.47
N LYS A 35 -3.19 6.34 18.61
CA LYS A 35 -4.04 5.59 19.55
C LYS A 35 -3.69 4.09 19.49
N PRO A 36 -3.89 3.33 20.59
CA PRO A 36 -3.56 1.92 20.64
C PRO A 36 -4.30 1.15 19.52
N GLY A 37 -3.52 0.41 18.73
CA GLY A 37 -3.97 -0.37 17.58
C GLY A 37 -3.51 0.25 16.26
N VAL A 38 -2.50 -0.33 15.62
CA VAL A 38 -2.13 -0.01 14.24
C VAL A 38 -3.39 -0.10 13.37
N PRO A 39 -3.75 0.94 12.57
CA PRO A 39 -4.94 0.88 11.72
C PRO A 39 -4.90 -0.37 10.83
N PRO A 40 -5.99 -1.15 10.76
CA PRO A 40 -6.03 -2.32 9.90
C PRO A 40 -5.82 -1.88 8.45
N ARG A 41 -4.91 -2.55 7.74
CA ARG A 41 -4.62 -2.29 6.34
C ARG A 41 -5.27 -3.38 5.49
N LEU A 42 -5.92 -2.98 4.41
CA LEU A 42 -6.50 -3.86 3.42
C LEU A 42 -5.71 -3.77 2.12
N ALA A 43 -5.37 -4.91 1.53
CA ALA A 43 -4.67 -4.99 0.25
C ALA A 43 -5.36 -5.98 -0.68
N TYR A 44 -5.47 -5.58 -1.95
CA TYR A 44 -5.92 -6.45 -3.04
C TYR A 44 -4.76 -6.65 -4.00
N LEU A 45 -4.35 -7.91 -4.19
CA LEU A 45 -3.24 -8.28 -5.08
C LEU A 45 -3.79 -9.06 -6.27
N TYR A 46 -3.53 -8.55 -7.47
CA TYR A 46 -3.99 -9.16 -8.72
C TYR A 46 -2.82 -9.62 -9.57
N PHE A 47 -2.86 -10.88 -9.99
CA PHE A 47 -1.88 -11.47 -10.90
C PHE A 47 -2.49 -11.56 -12.30
N PRO A 48 -2.20 -10.60 -13.21
CA PRO A 48 -2.70 -10.68 -14.56
C PRO A 48 -2.16 -11.95 -15.25
N ASN A 49 -3.01 -12.64 -16.00
CA ASN A 49 -2.74 -13.94 -16.61
C ASN A 49 -2.57 -15.12 -15.62
N GLY A 50 -2.79 -14.88 -14.32
CA GLY A 50 -2.76 -15.92 -13.29
C GLY A 50 -1.35 -16.21 -12.75
N SER A 51 -1.24 -17.36 -12.09
CA SER A 51 -0.02 -17.86 -11.47
C SER A 51 0.29 -19.26 -11.99
N ALA A 52 1.47 -19.79 -11.66
CA ALA A 52 1.80 -21.18 -12.00
C ALA A 52 0.76 -22.15 -11.43
N GLU A 53 0.40 -23.18 -12.20
CA GLU A 53 -0.55 -24.21 -11.76
C GLU A 53 -0.07 -24.85 -10.45
N GLY A 54 -0.99 -25.07 -9.50
CA GLY A 54 -0.68 -25.61 -8.19
C GLY A 54 0.05 -24.67 -7.22
N SER A 55 0.48 -23.47 -7.63
CA SER A 55 1.26 -22.56 -6.75
C SER A 55 0.51 -22.13 -5.49
N TRP A 56 -0.81 -21.93 -5.58
CA TRP A 56 -1.68 -21.60 -4.45
C TRP A 56 -2.47 -22.81 -3.91
N GLU A 57 -2.05 -24.04 -4.22
CA GLU A 57 -2.70 -25.24 -3.71
C GLU A 57 -1.97 -25.79 -2.47
N PRO A 58 -2.62 -25.83 -1.30
CA PRO A 58 -2.01 -26.40 -0.09
C PRO A 58 -1.61 -27.86 -0.30
N GLU A 59 -0.51 -28.29 0.31
CA GLU A 59 -0.02 -29.67 0.23
C GLU A 59 -0.96 -30.62 0.98
N LYS A 60 -1.51 -30.18 2.10
CA LYS A 60 -2.42 -30.98 2.93
C LYS A 60 -3.54 -30.11 3.49
N VAL A 61 -4.77 -30.52 3.23
CA VAL A 61 -5.99 -29.94 3.79
C VAL A 61 -6.71 -31.05 4.54
N GLY A 62 -7.19 -30.75 5.73
CA GLY A 62 -7.95 -31.71 6.50
C GLY A 62 -9.43 -31.77 6.12
N PRO A 63 -10.18 -32.71 6.73
CA PRO A 63 -11.54 -33.00 6.32
C PRO A 63 -12.53 -31.86 6.60
N ALA A 64 -12.23 -30.92 7.50
CA ALA A 64 -13.05 -29.74 7.75
C ALA A 64 -12.63 -28.52 6.89
N GLY A 65 -11.65 -28.70 5.99
CA GLY A 65 -11.10 -27.63 5.16
C GLY A 65 -9.96 -26.87 5.84
N GLU A 66 -9.51 -27.30 7.01
CA GLU A 66 -8.39 -26.68 7.70
C GLU A 66 -7.07 -26.90 6.94
N LEU A 67 -6.28 -25.84 6.79
CA LEU A 67 -4.98 -25.92 6.15
C LEU A 67 -4.03 -26.62 7.13
N GLN A 68 -3.57 -27.83 6.78
CA GLN A 68 -2.66 -28.59 7.64
C GLN A 68 -1.19 -28.40 7.24
N LYS A 69 -0.93 -28.20 5.95
CA LYS A 69 0.40 -27.95 5.40
C LYS A 69 0.31 -27.20 4.08
N LEU A 70 1.05 -26.11 3.93
CA LEU A 70 1.16 -25.39 2.67
C LEU A 70 2.28 -25.98 1.79
N ASN A 71 2.22 -25.72 0.49
CA ASN A 71 3.23 -26.20 -0.45
C ASN A 71 4.53 -25.35 -0.38
N ARG A 72 5.56 -25.76 -1.13
CA ARG A 72 6.85 -25.05 -1.18
C ARG A 72 6.79 -23.58 -1.63
N TRP A 73 5.82 -23.21 -2.47
CA TRP A 73 5.64 -21.84 -2.98
C TRP A 73 5.01 -20.93 -1.92
N MET A 74 4.22 -21.52 -1.02
CA MET A 74 3.54 -20.86 0.09
C MET A 74 4.29 -21.02 1.42
N ALA A 75 5.52 -21.56 1.40
CA ALA A 75 6.32 -21.79 2.61
C ALA A 75 6.49 -20.55 3.51
N PRO A 76 6.64 -19.31 2.99
CA PRO A 76 6.69 -18.10 3.83
C PRO A 76 5.40 -17.79 4.59
N LEU A 77 4.28 -18.43 4.24
CA LEU A 77 2.96 -18.22 4.86
C LEU A 77 2.59 -19.35 5.85
N GLU A 78 3.45 -20.34 6.04
CA GLU A 78 3.15 -21.55 6.83
C GLU A 78 2.84 -21.24 8.31
N GLU A 79 3.46 -20.19 8.85
CA GLU A 79 3.22 -19.71 10.22
C GLU A 79 1.84 -19.01 10.38
N PHE A 80 1.27 -18.53 9.27
CA PHE A 80 -0.01 -17.82 9.23
C PHE A 80 -1.16 -18.67 8.70
N LYS A 81 -0.96 -19.98 8.47
CA LYS A 81 -1.95 -20.83 7.78
C LYS A 81 -3.34 -20.85 8.44
N ASP A 82 -3.41 -20.67 9.76
CA ASP A 82 -4.67 -20.61 10.50
C ASP A 82 -5.42 -19.29 10.28
N ASP A 83 -4.76 -18.26 9.73
CA ASP A 83 -5.32 -16.97 9.33
C ASP A 83 -5.67 -16.92 7.84
N LEU A 84 -5.43 -17.99 7.08
CA LEU A 84 -5.63 -18.02 5.63
C LEU A 84 -6.93 -18.74 5.24
N VAL A 85 -7.61 -18.18 4.24
CA VAL A 85 -8.68 -18.87 3.51
C VAL A 85 -8.23 -19.02 2.06
N VAL A 86 -8.08 -20.27 1.62
CA VAL A 86 -7.75 -20.60 0.23
C VAL A 86 -8.95 -21.23 -0.44
N THR A 87 -9.58 -20.50 -1.36
CA THR A 87 -10.75 -20.98 -2.11
C THR A 87 -10.33 -21.68 -3.39
N LYS A 88 -11.00 -22.79 -3.75
CA LYS A 88 -10.91 -23.42 -5.08
C LYS A 88 -12.21 -23.25 -5.85
N ASN A 89 -12.14 -23.33 -7.18
CA ASN A 89 -13.29 -23.23 -8.09
C ASN A 89 -14.11 -21.94 -7.97
N LEU A 90 -13.50 -20.85 -7.50
CA LEU A 90 -14.12 -19.53 -7.49
C LEU A 90 -13.91 -18.84 -8.85
N TRP A 91 -14.99 -18.36 -9.46
CA TRP A 91 -14.93 -17.64 -10.73
C TRP A 91 -16.08 -16.62 -10.81
N THR A 92 -15.88 -15.54 -11.57
CA THR A 92 -16.89 -14.51 -11.76
C THR A 92 -17.74 -14.82 -12.99
N PRO A 93 -19.05 -15.08 -12.87
CA PRO A 93 -19.88 -15.42 -14.03
C PRO A 93 -20.10 -14.27 -15.00
N ARG A 94 -19.93 -13.04 -14.53
CA ARG A 94 -20.09 -11.80 -15.28
C ARG A 94 -18.74 -11.13 -15.46
N GLY A 95 -18.58 -10.38 -16.55
CA GLY A 95 -17.36 -9.60 -16.76
C GLY A 95 -16.08 -10.40 -16.97
N ASN A 96 -16.22 -11.69 -17.28
CA ASN A 96 -15.09 -12.57 -17.56
C ASN A 96 -14.51 -12.34 -18.97
N GLY A 97 -13.25 -12.71 -19.13
CA GLY A 97 -12.54 -12.70 -20.41
C GLY A 97 -11.30 -11.82 -20.40
N HIS A 98 -10.40 -12.10 -21.34
CA HIS A 98 -9.05 -11.52 -21.38
C HIS A 98 -9.02 -9.98 -21.42
N GLY A 99 -10.06 -9.33 -21.93
CA GLY A 99 -10.14 -7.86 -22.03
C GLY A 99 -10.88 -7.16 -20.89
N ALA A 100 -11.62 -7.89 -20.05
CA ALA A 100 -12.51 -7.31 -19.04
C ALA A 100 -12.22 -7.79 -17.61
N GLY A 101 -11.53 -8.93 -17.45
CA GLY A 101 -11.31 -9.54 -16.13
C GLY A 101 -10.56 -8.65 -15.14
N THR A 102 -9.62 -7.83 -15.63
CA THR A 102 -8.91 -6.85 -14.78
C THR A 102 -9.87 -5.77 -14.28
N ALA A 103 -10.69 -5.20 -15.16
CA ALA A 103 -11.67 -4.16 -14.79
C ALA A 103 -12.75 -4.64 -13.81
N THR A 104 -13.15 -5.91 -13.89
CA THR A 104 -14.34 -6.42 -13.19
C THR A 104 -14.02 -7.19 -11.91
N TRP A 105 -12.75 -7.49 -11.65
CA TRP A 105 -12.33 -8.33 -10.51
C TRP A 105 -12.84 -7.79 -9.17
N LEU A 106 -12.72 -6.47 -8.94
CA LEU A 106 -13.15 -5.82 -7.70
C LEU A 106 -14.57 -5.27 -7.71
N THR A 107 -15.31 -5.41 -8.82
CA THR A 107 -16.69 -4.90 -8.94
C THR A 107 -17.73 -6.03 -8.99
N GLY A 108 -17.32 -7.26 -9.33
CA GLY A 108 -18.22 -8.41 -9.47
C GLY A 108 -19.26 -8.27 -10.59
N GLY A 109 -19.10 -7.25 -11.45
CA GLY A 109 -20.02 -6.86 -12.51
C GLY A 109 -19.62 -7.36 -13.89
N SER A 110 -20.30 -6.85 -14.91
CA SER A 110 -19.89 -6.95 -16.32
C SER A 110 -19.18 -5.68 -16.75
N TYR A 111 -18.45 -5.73 -17.87
CA TYR A 111 -17.86 -4.55 -18.48
C TYR A 111 -18.56 -4.20 -19.80
N ASP A 112 -19.10 -2.98 -19.91
CA ASP A 112 -19.60 -2.42 -21.17
C ASP A 112 -18.48 -1.62 -21.83
N HIS A 113 -17.88 -2.19 -22.88
CA HIS A 113 -16.79 -1.58 -23.64
C HIS A 113 -17.18 -0.25 -24.31
N ARG A 114 -18.46 -0.05 -24.66
CA ARG A 114 -18.91 1.17 -25.35
C ARG A 114 -19.06 2.33 -24.39
N LYS A 115 -19.43 2.04 -23.15
CA LYS A 115 -19.68 3.04 -22.11
C LYS A 115 -18.53 3.20 -21.11
N ASN A 116 -17.51 2.34 -21.18
CA ASN A 116 -16.45 2.23 -20.17
C ASN A 116 -17.04 2.06 -18.77
N ASP A 117 -17.89 1.05 -18.61
CA ASP A 117 -18.77 0.92 -17.44
C ASP A 117 -18.66 -0.47 -16.82
N VAL A 118 -18.25 -0.51 -15.54
CA VAL A 118 -18.11 -1.73 -14.71
C VAL A 118 -19.33 -1.98 -13.82
N GLY A 119 -20.38 -1.17 -13.94
CA GLY A 119 -21.66 -1.31 -13.23
C GLY A 119 -21.69 -0.66 -11.85
N ALA A 120 -20.58 -0.65 -11.11
CA ALA A 120 -20.50 -0.09 -9.76
C ALA A 120 -19.07 0.36 -9.39
N PRO A 121 -18.88 1.20 -8.36
CA PRO A 121 -17.57 1.38 -7.75
C PRO A 121 -16.98 0.05 -7.26
N SER A 122 -15.67 -0.07 -7.27
CA SER A 122 -14.97 -1.27 -6.80
C SER A 122 -14.92 -1.36 -5.28
N VAL A 123 -14.82 -2.59 -4.75
CA VAL A 123 -14.89 -2.85 -3.30
C VAL A 123 -13.79 -2.14 -2.50
N ASP A 124 -12.58 -2.03 -3.04
CA ASP A 124 -11.48 -1.27 -2.44
C ASP A 124 -11.83 0.21 -2.28
N GLN A 125 -12.50 0.81 -3.27
CA GLN A 125 -12.94 2.20 -3.22
C GLN A 125 -14.14 2.41 -2.28
N LEU A 126 -14.99 1.40 -2.13
CA LEU A 126 -16.05 1.40 -1.12
C LEU A 126 -15.45 1.35 0.29
N VAL A 127 -14.44 0.50 0.52
CA VAL A 127 -13.75 0.41 1.81
C VAL A 127 -12.97 1.70 2.12
N ALA A 128 -12.23 2.23 1.15
CA ALA A 128 -11.46 3.47 1.30
C ALA A 128 -12.33 4.64 1.79
N LYS A 129 -13.57 4.77 1.30
CA LYS A 129 -14.51 5.80 1.76
C LYS A 129 -14.92 5.67 3.24
N HIS A 130 -14.84 4.48 3.80
CA HIS A 130 -15.20 4.24 5.22
C HIS A 130 -13.98 4.31 6.14
N LEU A 131 -12.77 4.08 5.62
CA LEU A 131 -11.52 4.05 6.39
C LEU A 131 -10.62 5.27 6.18
N SER A 132 -11.00 6.21 5.30
CA SER A 132 -10.17 7.34 4.86
C SER A 132 -9.62 8.19 5.99
N ASP A 133 -10.36 8.30 7.10
CA ASP A 133 -10.03 9.22 8.19
C ASP A 133 -8.97 8.62 9.15
N SER A 134 -8.58 7.38 8.92
CA SER A 134 -7.59 6.65 9.75
C SER A 134 -6.18 6.63 9.17
N THR A 135 -5.99 7.07 7.93
CA THR A 135 -4.70 7.06 7.22
C THR A 135 -4.48 8.34 6.40
N PRO A 136 -3.24 8.83 6.21
CA PRO A 136 -2.97 10.04 5.43
C PRO A 136 -3.41 9.95 3.96
N LEU A 137 -3.43 8.74 3.40
CA LEU A 137 -3.98 8.44 2.08
C LEU A 137 -5.21 7.56 2.26
N PRO A 138 -6.35 7.88 1.63
CA PRO A 138 -7.55 7.04 1.72
C PRO A 138 -7.39 5.69 1.02
N SER A 139 -6.61 5.67 -0.07
CA SER A 139 -6.25 4.50 -0.84
C SER A 139 -4.95 4.75 -1.62
N LEU A 140 -4.32 3.67 -2.09
CA LEU A 140 -3.13 3.73 -2.92
C LEU A 140 -3.20 2.64 -4.00
N GLU A 141 -3.52 3.04 -5.22
CA GLU A 141 -3.67 2.15 -6.36
C GLU A 141 -2.32 1.98 -7.08
N LEU A 142 -1.83 0.75 -7.13
CA LEU A 142 -0.54 0.42 -7.71
C LEU A 142 -0.71 -0.48 -8.93
N SER A 143 0.16 -0.29 -9.92
CA SER A 143 0.14 -1.13 -11.12
C SER A 143 1.50 -1.14 -11.80
N THR A 144 1.73 -2.12 -12.69
CA THR A 144 2.88 -2.08 -13.60
C THR A 144 2.61 -1.11 -14.75
N ALA A 145 3.66 -0.58 -15.36
CA ALA A 145 3.50 0.18 -16.60
C ALA A 145 2.88 -0.74 -17.67
N GLY A 146 1.84 -0.24 -18.34
CA GLY A 146 1.25 -0.98 -19.45
C GLY A 146 2.22 -1.00 -20.63
N GLU A 147 2.45 -2.16 -21.23
CA GLU A 147 3.35 -2.32 -22.36
C GLU A 147 2.62 -2.74 -23.65
N GLY A 148 3.23 -2.45 -24.79
CA GLY A 148 2.72 -2.86 -26.11
C GLY A 148 1.38 -2.22 -26.49
N SER A 149 0.64 -2.92 -27.36
CA SER A 149 -0.61 -2.44 -27.97
C SER A 149 -1.76 -2.19 -26.99
N PHE A 150 -1.64 -2.64 -25.74
CA PHE A 150 -2.67 -2.50 -24.71
C PHE A 150 -2.30 -1.49 -23.61
N SER A 151 -1.18 -0.79 -23.74
CA SER A 151 -0.70 0.20 -22.76
C SER A 151 -1.74 1.28 -22.42
N GLY A 152 -2.53 1.73 -23.40
CA GLY A 152 -3.61 2.71 -23.22
C GLY A 152 -4.97 2.12 -22.83
N SER A 153 -5.09 0.80 -22.67
CA SER A 153 -6.37 0.14 -22.43
C SER A 153 -6.76 0.22 -20.95
N LEU A 154 -7.62 1.16 -20.58
CA LEU A 154 -8.16 1.29 -19.21
C LEU A 154 -8.67 -0.04 -18.63
N PRO A 155 -9.55 -0.83 -19.30
CA PRO A 155 -10.07 -2.05 -18.69
C PRO A 155 -9.04 -3.16 -18.47
N ARG A 156 -7.86 -3.07 -19.10
CA ARG A 156 -6.75 -4.02 -18.93
C ARG A 156 -5.70 -3.52 -17.93
N ASN A 157 -5.78 -2.25 -17.55
CA ASN A 157 -4.76 -1.58 -16.76
C ASN A 157 -5.30 -1.03 -15.42
N CYS A 158 -6.61 -1.04 -15.22
CA CYS A 158 -7.27 -0.50 -14.03
C CYS A 158 -8.06 -1.59 -13.30
N LEU A 159 -7.72 -1.81 -12.03
CA LEU A 159 -8.48 -2.69 -11.11
C LEU A 159 -9.57 -1.92 -10.37
N SER A 160 -9.22 -0.69 -9.96
CA SER A 160 -9.99 0.14 -9.05
C SER A 160 -10.82 1.17 -9.79
N TRP A 161 -12.06 1.39 -9.33
CA TRP A 161 -13.07 2.23 -9.95
C TRP A 161 -13.77 3.07 -8.88
N THR A 162 -13.55 4.38 -8.90
CA THR A 162 -14.14 5.32 -7.92
C THR A 162 -15.66 5.45 -8.10
N ARG A 163 -16.12 5.25 -9.35
CA ARG A 163 -17.51 5.18 -9.82
C ARG A 163 -17.61 4.13 -10.92
N ARG A 164 -18.83 3.78 -11.31
CA ARG A 164 -19.10 2.77 -12.35
C ARG A 164 -18.36 3.01 -13.68
N ASP A 165 -18.01 4.25 -14.00
CA ASP A 165 -17.46 4.68 -15.28
C ASP A 165 -16.11 5.41 -15.16
N VAL A 166 -15.57 5.53 -13.94
CA VAL A 166 -14.36 6.31 -13.66
C VAL A 166 -13.30 5.44 -12.98
N PRO A 167 -12.23 5.07 -13.70
CA PRO A 167 -11.13 4.32 -13.12
C PRO A 167 -10.38 5.20 -12.10
N ALA A 168 -9.87 4.58 -11.05
CA ALA A 168 -8.97 5.23 -10.11
C ALA A 168 -7.59 5.43 -10.74
N ALA A 169 -6.91 6.51 -10.36
CA ALA A 169 -5.57 6.82 -10.86
C ALA A 169 -4.55 5.88 -10.21
N ARG A 170 -3.92 5.03 -11.03
CA ARG A 170 -2.87 4.11 -10.59
C ARG A 170 -1.50 4.76 -10.67
N GLU A 171 -0.64 4.43 -9.72
CA GLU A 171 0.78 4.78 -9.76
C GLU A 171 1.60 3.60 -10.29
N THR A 172 2.48 3.89 -11.25
CA THR A 172 3.39 2.89 -11.85
C THR A 172 4.85 3.21 -11.59
N MET A 173 5.16 4.42 -11.11
CA MET A 173 6.51 4.87 -10.82
C MET A 173 6.84 4.66 -9.33
N PRO A 174 7.76 3.74 -8.97
CA PRO A 174 8.09 3.47 -7.57
C PRO A 174 8.49 4.72 -6.77
N ARG A 175 9.18 5.66 -7.41
CA ARG A 175 9.52 6.95 -6.81
C ARG A 175 8.30 7.78 -6.42
N ALA A 176 7.31 7.87 -7.30
CA ALA A 176 6.09 8.62 -7.00
C ALA A 176 5.26 7.94 -5.90
N ILE A 177 5.30 6.60 -5.79
CA ILE A 177 4.69 5.86 -4.68
C ILE A 177 5.37 6.23 -3.36
N PHE A 178 6.71 6.15 -3.32
CA PHE A 178 7.50 6.51 -2.14
C PHE A 178 7.20 7.95 -1.71
N ASP A 179 7.20 8.87 -2.68
CA ASP A 179 6.91 10.27 -2.47
C ASP A 179 5.50 10.48 -1.87
N LYS A 180 4.48 9.78 -2.38
CA LYS A 180 3.11 9.81 -1.82
C LYS A 180 3.04 9.28 -0.39
N LEU A 181 3.80 8.23 -0.07
CA LEU A 181 3.77 7.57 1.24
C LEU A 181 4.55 8.32 2.33
N PHE A 182 5.66 8.95 1.96
CA PHE A 182 6.66 9.41 2.93
C PHE A 182 7.01 10.89 2.84
N ARG A 183 6.70 11.61 1.75
CA ARG A 183 7.06 13.04 1.67
C ARG A 183 6.13 13.90 2.50
N ARG A 184 6.75 14.88 3.18
CA ARG A 184 6.04 15.99 3.81
C ARG A 184 5.61 16.98 2.72
N ALA A 185 4.41 17.54 2.85
CA ALA A 185 3.83 18.47 1.88
C ALA A 185 4.72 19.70 1.57
N SER A 186 5.68 20.04 2.44
CA SER A 186 6.61 21.17 2.29
C SER A 186 7.77 20.94 1.31
N GLU A 187 8.02 19.71 0.84
CA GLU A 187 9.26 19.36 0.13
C GLU A 187 9.16 19.40 -1.42
N GLY A 188 8.02 19.80 -1.99
CA GLY A 188 7.82 19.90 -3.46
C GLY A 188 7.93 18.54 -4.18
N PHE A 189 8.17 18.52 -5.50
CA PHE A 189 8.64 17.34 -6.23
C PHE A 189 10.12 17.55 -6.59
N LEU A 190 11.02 16.91 -5.85
CA LEU A 190 12.47 16.95 -6.09
C LEU A 190 12.94 15.65 -6.72
N ASN A 191 13.71 15.75 -7.80
CA ASN A 191 14.32 14.63 -8.50
C ASN A 191 15.64 14.22 -7.80
N ARG A 192 15.56 13.72 -6.55
CA ARG A 192 16.73 13.30 -5.75
C ARG A 192 16.74 11.79 -5.51
N SER A 193 17.90 11.15 -5.37
CA SER A 193 17.99 9.71 -5.11
C SER A 193 17.26 9.32 -3.80
N VAL A 194 16.59 8.17 -3.77
CA VAL A 194 15.98 7.65 -2.53
C VAL A 194 17.07 7.34 -1.50
N LEU A 195 18.24 6.90 -1.96
CA LEU A 195 19.41 6.66 -1.11
C LEU A 195 19.91 7.94 -0.44
N ASP A 196 19.84 9.09 -1.13
CA ASP A 196 20.26 10.37 -0.57
C ASP A 196 19.30 10.81 0.54
N LEU A 197 17.99 10.63 0.34
CA LEU A 197 16.96 10.95 1.34
C LEU A 197 17.09 10.07 2.60
N VAL A 198 17.28 8.77 2.42
CA VAL A 198 17.49 7.82 3.54
C VAL A 198 18.80 8.12 4.26
N LEU A 199 19.86 8.47 3.52
CA LEU A 199 21.15 8.83 4.10
C LEU A 199 21.08 10.15 4.89
N GLU A 200 20.34 11.14 4.39
CA GLU A 200 20.11 12.41 5.07
C GLU A 200 19.27 12.21 6.35
N GLN A 201 18.22 11.37 6.29
CA GLN A 201 17.45 10.98 7.47
C GLN A 201 18.25 10.16 8.48
N SER A 202 19.17 9.30 8.04
CA SER A 202 20.03 8.51 8.96
C SER A 202 21.09 9.34 9.69
N LYS A 203 21.30 10.59 9.27
CA LYS A 203 22.26 11.52 9.88
C LYS A 203 21.62 12.46 10.92
N SER A 204 20.30 12.41 11.08
CA SER A 204 19.55 13.05 12.16
C SER A 204 19.23 12.04 13.25
#